data_AF-A0A7X1TSR5-F1
#
_entry.id   AF-A0A7X1TSR5-F1
#
_cell.length_a   1.000
_cell.length_b   1.000
_cell.length_c   1.000
_cell.angle_alpha   90.00
_cell.angle_beta   90.00
_cell.angle_gamma   90.00
#
_symmetry.space_group_name_H-M   'P 1'
#
loop_
_entity.id
_entity.type
_entity.pdbx_description
1 polymer ?
#
loop_
_entity_poly.entity_id
_entity_poly.type
_entity_poly.pdbx_seq_one_letter_code
_entity_poly.pdbx_strand_id
1 'polypeptide(L)'
;MKGRWPGLIVTLWSVLGLFVAVGMMGYSFLDTAFAGDMGLAIDSDNPHPRVDRVRYTLAGLTYLHGDQVLTGPHRSLLLTLGWLALSTLLMWGLWRRWAVASARRALRVSVVALALVVVVGGATLFVATWKHGRMLSADTVGLERPVSMTSASPLTLHLWSCGRWVESHAAPGCQDIQRSTFPNPTLWGLVGVLVTAGAGLWRPSGRDA
;
A
#
# COMPACT_ATOMS: atom_id res chain seq x y z
N MET A 1 -26.94 10.73 -34.22
CA MET A 1 -25.79 9.92 -33.71
C MET A 1 -25.03 10.55 -32.52
N LYS A 2 -25.53 11.62 -31.85
CA LYS A 2 -24.78 12.40 -30.84
C LYS A 2 -24.69 11.82 -29.40
N GLY A 3 -25.19 10.61 -29.13
CA GLY A 3 -25.31 10.07 -27.75
C GLY A 3 -24.47 8.85 -27.36
N ARG A 4 -23.83 8.12 -28.31
CA ARG A 4 -23.19 6.82 -28.00
C ARG A 4 -21.74 6.91 -27.51
N TRP A 5 -21.00 7.92 -27.93
CA TRP A 5 -19.57 8.07 -27.63
C TRP A 5 -19.21 8.27 -26.14
N PRO A 6 -19.94 9.11 -25.37
CA PRO A 6 -19.63 9.35 -23.95
C PRO A 6 -19.69 8.08 -23.11
N GLY A 7 -20.74 7.28 -23.31
CA GLY A 7 -20.95 6.04 -22.58
C GLY A 7 -19.93 4.96 -22.97
N LEU A 8 -19.50 4.92 -24.24
CA LEU A 8 -18.46 4.01 -24.69
C LEU A 8 -17.12 4.32 -23.99
N ILE A 9 -16.75 5.61 -23.88
CA ILE A 9 -15.51 6.03 -23.20
C ILE A 9 -15.53 5.60 -21.72
N VAL A 10 -16.63 5.83 -21.00
CA VAL A 10 -16.76 5.39 -19.60
C VAL A 10 -16.62 3.87 -19.51
N THR A 11 -17.24 3.13 -20.43
CA THR A 11 -17.17 1.66 -20.45
C THR A 11 -15.73 1.18 -20.68
N LEU A 12 -15.04 1.70 -21.70
CA LEU A 12 -13.66 1.35 -22.01
C LEU A 12 -12.71 1.68 -20.86
N TRP A 13 -12.83 2.88 -20.27
CA TRP A 13 -12.03 3.27 -19.11
C TRP A 13 -12.26 2.36 -17.90
N SER A 14 -13.52 1.95 -17.69
CA SER A 14 -13.86 1.06 -16.58
C SER A 14 -13.32 -0.35 -16.79
N VAL A 15 -13.40 -0.89 -18.02
CA VAL A 15 -12.76 -2.17 -18.36
C VAL A 15 -11.25 -2.08 -18.15
N LEU A 16 -10.61 -1.01 -18.63
CA LEU A 16 -9.19 -0.76 -18.40
C LEU A 16 -8.88 -0.67 -16.90
N GLY A 17 -9.73 -0.03 -16.11
CA GLY A 17 -9.60 0.06 -14.65
C GLY A 17 -9.60 -1.30 -13.96
N LEU A 18 -10.38 -2.28 -14.44
CA LEU A 18 -10.35 -3.65 -13.92
C LEU A 18 -9.00 -4.32 -14.19
N PHE A 19 -8.49 -4.21 -15.42
CA PHE A 19 -7.17 -4.75 -15.77
C PHE A 19 -6.05 -4.07 -14.99
N VAL A 20 -6.13 -2.75 -14.82
CA VAL A 20 -5.15 -1.98 -14.04
C VAL A 20 -5.18 -2.39 -12.58
N ALA A 21 -6.34 -2.63 -11.97
CA ALA A 21 -6.40 -3.11 -10.60
C ALA A 21 -5.70 -4.47 -10.42
N VAL A 22 -5.92 -5.41 -11.35
CA VAL A 22 -5.24 -6.72 -11.32
C VAL A 22 -3.74 -6.56 -11.53
N GLY A 23 -3.32 -5.78 -12.53
CA GLY A 23 -1.91 -5.51 -12.82
C GLY A 23 -1.20 -4.82 -11.65
N MET A 24 -1.85 -3.83 -11.02
CA MET A 24 -1.31 -3.15 -9.85
C MET A 24 -1.28 -4.05 -8.62
N MET A 25 -2.22 -4.98 -8.44
CA MET A 25 -2.14 -5.98 -7.37
C MET A 25 -0.89 -6.86 -7.54
N GLY A 26 -0.65 -7.35 -8.76
CA GLY A 26 0.55 -8.13 -9.09
C GLY A 26 1.84 -7.33 -8.90
N TYR A 27 1.88 -6.09 -9.43
CA TYR A 27 3.01 -5.18 -9.21
C TYR A 27 3.25 -4.90 -7.72
N SER A 28 2.20 -4.62 -6.95
CA SER A 28 2.32 -4.35 -5.51
C SER A 28 2.85 -5.57 -4.76
N PHE A 29 2.39 -6.76 -5.11
CA PHE A 29 2.89 -8.00 -4.53
C PHE A 29 4.39 -8.17 -4.82
N LEU A 30 4.82 -8.01 -6.08
CA LEU A 30 6.23 -8.10 -6.46
C LEU A 30 7.08 -7.01 -5.76
N ASP A 31 6.64 -5.76 -5.83
CA ASP A 31 7.30 -4.58 -5.21
C ASP A 31 7.54 -4.80 -3.71
N THR A 32 6.58 -5.42 -3.02
CA THR A 32 6.67 -5.69 -1.57
C THR A 32 7.34 -7.01 -1.21
N ALA A 33 7.25 -8.04 -2.06
CA ALA A 33 7.97 -9.30 -1.88
C ALA A 33 9.49 -9.07 -1.91
N PHE A 34 9.97 -8.18 -2.80
CA PHE A 34 11.37 -7.75 -2.82
C PHE A 34 11.73 -6.75 -1.70
N ALA A 35 10.74 -6.17 -1.02
CA ALA A 35 10.96 -5.26 0.11
C ALA A 35 11.17 -5.96 1.45
N GLY A 36 10.64 -7.18 1.61
CA GLY A 36 10.41 -7.82 2.91
C GLY A 36 11.32 -9.00 3.28
N ASP A 37 12.28 -9.35 2.43
CA ASP A 37 13.20 -10.48 2.68
C ASP A 37 14.60 -10.02 3.12
N MET A 38 14.68 -8.93 3.89
CA MET A 38 15.89 -8.59 4.64
C MET A 38 15.86 -9.38 5.95
N GLY A 39 16.28 -10.63 5.84
CA GLY A 39 16.19 -11.64 6.88
C GLY A 39 16.88 -11.29 8.18
N LEU A 40 16.49 -12.04 9.21
CA LEU A 40 17.16 -12.13 10.51
C LEU A 40 18.67 -12.28 10.31
N ALA A 41 19.45 -11.23 10.62
CA ALA A 41 20.89 -11.37 10.80
C ALA A 41 21.13 -12.10 12.13
N ILE A 42 20.82 -13.40 12.15
CA ILE A 42 21.13 -14.29 13.28
C ILE A 42 22.47 -14.99 13.06
N ASP A 43 22.97 -15.10 11.82
CA ASP A 43 24.31 -15.64 11.59
C ASP A 43 24.84 -15.36 10.18
N SER A 44 26.16 -15.47 10.03
CA SER A 44 27.00 -15.44 8.81
C SER A 44 27.60 -14.10 8.36
N ASP A 45 28.87 -14.23 7.94
CA ASP A 45 29.88 -13.25 7.50
C ASP A 45 29.48 -12.22 6.41
N ASN A 46 28.19 -12.05 6.11
CA ASN A 46 27.71 -11.05 5.17
C ASN A 46 27.06 -9.86 5.91
N PRO A 47 27.71 -8.69 5.94
CA PRO A 47 27.21 -7.52 6.66
C PRO A 47 26.14 -6.82 5.82
N HIS A 48 24.98 -7.44 5.64
CA HIS A 48 23.83 -6.71 5.11
C HIS A 48 23.39 -5.70 6.18
N PRO A 49 23.33 -4.40 5.86
CA PRO A 49 22.95 -3.40 6.84
C PRO A 49 21.49 -3.62 7.24
N ARG A 50 21.25 -3.67 8.54
CA ARG A 50 19.93 -3.88 9.13
C ARG A 50 19.05 -2.64 8.95
N VAL A 51 17.75 -2.83 8.73
CA VAL A 51 16.79 -1.72 8.82
C VAL A 51 16.70 -1.21 10.26
N ASP A 52 17.07 0.05 10.48
CA ASP A 52 16.94 0.72 11.78
C ASP A 52 15.82 1.77 11.79
N ARG A 53 15.36 2.18 10.60
CA ARG A 53 14.30 3.15 10.43
C ARG A 53 13.46 2.80 9.21
N VAL A 54 12.17 3.03 9.35
CA VAL A 54 11.21 2.95 8.24
C VAL A 54 10.58 4.31 8.01
N ARG A 55 10.19 4.57 6.77
CA ARG A 55 9.43 5.76 6.39
C ARG A 55 8.31 5.33 5.45
N TYR A 56 7.09 5.34 5.96
CA TYR A 56 5.90 5.04 5.18
C TYR A 56 5.15 6.32 4.86
N THR A 57 4.98 6.60 3.57
CA THR A 57 4.31 7.80 3.07
C THR A 57 3.37 7.46 1.92
N LEU A 58 2.49 8.39 1.55
CA LEU A 58 1.67 8.24 0.34
C LEU A 58 2.51 8.14 -0.94
N ALA A 59 3.73 8.66 -0.93
CA ALA A 59 4.66 8.60 -2.07
C ALA A 59 5.40 7.26 -2.16
N GLY A 60 5.46 6.50 -1.07
CA GLY A 60 6.06 5.18 -1.04
C GLY A 60 6.57 4.76 0.33
N LEU A 61 7.00 3.50 0.39
CA LEU A 61 7.59 2.85 1.56
C LEU A 61 9.11 2.82 1.38
N THR A 62 9.85 3.26 2.38
CA THR A 62 11.32 3.27 2.36
C THR A 62 11.85 2.67 3.65
N TYR A 63 12.90 1.86 3.52
CA TYR A 63 13.60 1.22 4.63
C TYR A 63 15.04 1.71 4.63
N LEU A 64 15.53 2.11 5.80
CA LEU A 64 16.80 2.81 5.95
C LEU A 64 17.71 2.11 6.95
N HIS A 65 19.01 2.35 6.80
CA HIS A 65 20.05 2.09 7.77
C HIS A 65 20.87 3.37 7.96
N GLY A 66 20.75 4.01 9.12
CA GLY A 66 21.26 5.36 9.34
C GLY A 66 20.63 6.35 8.35
N ASP A 67 21.48 6.98 7.53
CA ASP A 67 21.05 7.90 6.48
C ASP A 67 20.97 7.23 5.08
N GLN A 68 21.31 5.94 4.98
CA GLN A 68 21.29 5.22 3.71
C GLN A 68 19.93 4.54 3.48
N VAL A 69 19.44 4.63 2.25
CA VAL A 69 18.26 3.89 1.80
C VAL A 69 18.69 2.48 1.43
N LEU A 70 18.17 1.48 2.14
CA LEU A 70 18.42 0.08 1.85
C LEU A 70 17.53 -0.42 0.71
N THR A 71 16.23 -0.11 0.80
CA THR A 71 15.27 -0.46 -0.24
C THR A 71 14.12 0.54 -0.32
N GLY A 72 13.53 0.60 -1.52
CA GLY A 72 12.49 1.55 -1.91
C GLY A 72 13.04 2.85 -2.56
N PRO A 73 12.19 3.86 -2.76
CA PRO A 73 10.79 3.90 -2.36
C PRO A 73 9.94 2.93 -3.20
N HIS A 74 9.16 2.09 -2.52
CA HIS A 74 8.15 1.21 -3.12
C HIS A 74 6.90 2.02 -3.44
N ARG A 75 6.55 2.15 -4.73
CA ARG A 75 5.61 3.17 -5.24
C ARG A 75 4.21 2.64 -5.55
N SER A 76 3.90 1.40 -5.18
CA SER A 76 2.58 0.79 -5.39
C SER A 76 1.41 1.68 -4.98
N LEU A 77 1.46 2.28 -3.77
CA LEU A 77 0.42 3.17 -3.28
C LEU A 77 0.30 4.45 -4.13
N LEU A 78 1.44 5.08 -4.47
CA LEU A 78 1.46 6.30 -5.27
C LEU A 78 0.86 6.07 -6.66
N LEU A 79 1.18 4.95 -7.31
CA LEU A 79 0.61 4.58 -8.60
C LEU A 79 -0.91 4.39 -8.50
N THR A 80 -1.36 3.71 -7.44
CA THR A 80 -2.79 3.48 -7.19
C THR A 80 -3.55 4.80 -6.96
N LEU A 81 -2.98 5.72 -6.17
CA LEU A 81 -3.51 7.06 -5.97
C LEU A 81 -3.55 7.87 -7.28
N GLY A 82 -2.48 7.79 -8.08
CA GLY A 82 -2.42 8.42 -9.40
C GLY A 82 -3.53 7.94 -10.33
N TRP A 83 -3.82 6.64 -10.33
CA TRP A 83 -4.92 6.08 -11.11
C TRP A 83 -6.31 6.54 -10.64
N LEU A 84 -6.53 6.57 -9.32
CA LEU A 84 -7.78 7.09 -8.75
C LEU A 84 -7.97 8.59 -9.05
N ALA A 85 -6.92 9.39 -8.93
CA ALA A 85 -6.95 10.81 -9.27
C ALA A 85 -7.25 11.03 -10.76
N LEU A 86 -6.58 10.28 -11.64
CA LEU A 86 -6.81 10.34 -13.09
C LEU A 86 -8.26 9.94 -13.43
N SER A 87 -8.76 8.87 -12.82
CA SER A 87 -10.14 8.41 -13.01
C SER A 87 -11.14 9.47 -12.52
N THR A 88 -10.87 10.10 -11.38
CA THR A 88 -11.67 11.21 -10.85
C THR A 88 -11.74 12.37 -11.84
N LEU A 89 -10.59 12.82 -12.35
CA LEU A 89 -10.52 13.93 -13.32
C LEU A 89 -11.24 13.61 -14.63
N LEU A 90 -11.04 12.40 -15.17
CA LEU A 90 -11.69 11.96 -16.40
C LEU A 90 -13.22 11.89 -16.23
N MET A 91 -13.70 11.25 -15.16
CA MET A 91 -15.13 11.13 -14.90
C MET A 91 -15.78 12.49 -14.62
N TRP A 92 -15.07 13.39 -13.94
CA TRP A 92 -15.53 14.77 -13.76
C TRP A 92 -15.67 15.50 -15.10
N GLY A 93 -14.69 15.39 -15.99
CA GLY A 93 -14.75 16.00 -17.33
C GLY A 93 -15.92 15.46 -18.17
N LEU A 94 -16.11 14.14 -18.18
CA LEU A 94 -17.20 13.48 -18.91
C LEU A 94 -18.57 13.85 -18.34
N TRP A 95 -18.71 13.89 -17.01
CA TRP A 95 -19.96 14.29 -16.36
C TRP A 95 -20.25 15.77 -16.60
N ARG A 96 -19.27 16.66 -16.41
CA ARG A 96 -19.44 18.10 -16.58
C ARG A 96 -19.81 18.49 -18.00
N ARG A 97 -19.24 17.80 -19.01
CA ARG A 97 -19.47 18.13 -20.42
C ARG A 97 -20.73 17.48 -20.99
N TRP A 98 -21.05 16.25 -20.57
CA TRP A 98 -22.07 15.41 -21.22
C TRP A 98 -23.11 14.81 -20.28
N ALA A 99 -23.11 15.19 -19.00
CA ALA A 99 -24.09 14.76 -17.99
C ALA A 99 -24.29 13.24 -17.88
N VAL A 100 -23.27 12.43 -18.20
CA VAL A 100 -23.37 10.97 -18.21
C VAL A 100 -23.58 10.43 -16.79
N ALA A 101 -24.70 9.74 -16.56
CA ALA A 101 -25.06 9.23 -15.24
C ALA A 101 -24.04 8.21 -14.69
N SER A 102 -23.50 7.32 -15.53
CA SER A 102 -22.45 6.38 -15.13
C SER A 102 -21.16 7.10 -14.70
N ALA A 103 -20.76 8.15 -15.43
CA ALA A 103 -19.61 8.97 -15.05
C ALA A 103 -19.81 9.66 -13.69
N ARG A 104 -21.01 10.18 -13.40
CA ARG A 104 -21.32 10.78 -12.09
C ARG A 104 -21.19 9.79 -10.93
N ARG A 105 -21.64 8.55 -11.12
CA ARG A 105 -21.51 7.49 -10.10
C ARG A 105 -20.07 7.08 -9.89
N ALA A 106 -19.35 6.78 -10.97
CA ALA A 106 -17.93 6.45 -10.92
C ALA A 106 -17.11 7.58 -10.28
N LEU A 107 -17.42 8.84 -10.59
CA LEU A 107 -16.81 10.01 -9.96
C LEU A 107 -17.00 10.01 -8.44
N ARG A 108 -18.24 9.86 -7.95
CA ARG A 108 -18.53 9.86 -6.51
C ARG A 108 -17.75 8.77 -5.78
N VAL A 109 -17.76 7.56 -6.34
CA VAL A 109 -17.01 6.42 -5.79
C VAL A 109 -15.51 6.70 -5.78
N SER A 110 -14.97 7.20 -6.90
CA SER A 110 -13.53 7.48 -7.03
C SER A 110 -13.07 8.55 -6.05
N VAL A 111 -13.86 9.62 -5.86
CA VAL A 111 -13.57 10.69 -4.88
C VAL A 111 -13.58 10.14 -3.46
N VAL A 112 -14.59 9.35 -3.09
CA VAL A 112 -14.69 8.75 -1.75
C VAL A 112 -13.53 7.79 -1.51
N ALA A 113 -13.21 6.93 -2.48
CA ALA A 113 -12.08 6.02 -2.38
C ALA A 113 -10.75 6.77 -2.23
N LEU A 114 -10.52 7.80 -3.05
CA LEU A 114 -9.32 8.63 -2.99
C LEU A 114 -9.20 9.31 -1.62
N ALA A 115 -10.29 9.93 -1.13
CA ALA A 115 -10.31 10.58 0.17
C ALA A 115 -10.03 9.60 1.32
N LEU A 116 -10.62 8.41 1.28
CA LEU A 116 -10.40 7.36 2.28
C LEU A 116 -8.93 6.93 2.32
N VAL A 117 -8.33 6.67 1.15
CA VAL A 117 -6.94 6.21 1.08
C VAL A 117 -5.97 7.33 1.49
N VAL A 118 -6.21 8.57 1.08
CA VAL A 118 -5.34 9.71 1.45
C VAL A 118 -5.44 10.02 2.94
N VAL A 119 -6.65 10.13 3.49
CA VAL A 119 -6.86 10.56 4.87
C VAL A 119 -6.63 9.41 5.85
N VAL A 120 -7.39 8.32 5.72
CA VAL A 120 -7.30 7.18 6.64
C VAL A 120 -6.02 6.39 6.37
N GLY A 121 -5.67 6.19 5.11
CA GLY A 121 -4.42 5.53 4.76
C GLY A 121 -3.19 6.35 5.14
N GLY A 122 -3.21 7.68 4.91
CA GLY A 122 -2.14 8.57 5.37
C GLY A 122 -1.94 8.52 6.88
N ALA A 123 -3.02 8.60 7.66
CA ALA A 123 -2.95 8.47 9.12
C ALA A 123 -2.41 7.10 9.57
N THR A 124 -2.85 6.03 8.92
CA THR A 124 -2.36 4.66 9.19
C THR A 124 -0.85 4.55 8.94
N LEU A 125 -0.36 5.07 7.82
CA LEU A 125 1.08 5.05 7.48
C LEU A 125 1.91 5.87 8.46
N PHE A 126 1.39 7.01 8.91
CA PHE A 126 2.04 7.83 9.93
C PHE A 126 2.20 7.06 11.25
N VAL A 127 1.11 6.48 11.76
CA VAL A 127 1.14 5.70 13.02
C VAL A 127 2.04 4.47 12.87
N ALA A 128 1.98 3.78 11.73
CA ALA A 128 2.84 2.65 11.43
C ALA A 128 4.33 3.05 11.43
N THR A 129 4.67 4.16 10.77
CA THR A 129 6.03 4.70 10.73
C THR A 129 6.55 5.00 12.13
N TRP A 130 5.73 5.70 12.93
CA TRP A 130 6.09 6.08 14.29
C TRP A 130 6.31 4.86 15.19
N LYS A 131 5.37 3.89 15.17
CA LYS A 131 5.45 2.69 16.02
C LYS A 131 6.60 1.77 15.60
N HIS A 132 6.74 1.51 14.30
CA HIS A 132 7.81 0.65 13.79
C HIS A 132 9.18 1.30 14.00
N GLY A 133 9.31 2.62 13.80
CA GLY A 133 10.54 3.34 14.10
C GLY A 133 10.97 3.22 15.57
N ARG A 134 10.03 3.35 16.51
CA ARG A 134 10.32 3.17 17.95
C ARG A 134 10.79 1.76 18.30
N MET A 135 10.16 0.75 17.71
CA MET A 135 10.55 -0.65 17.93
C MET A 135 11.92 -0.96 17.35
N LEU A 136 12.26 -0.38 16.18
CA LEU A 136 13.55 -0.59 15.53
C LEU A 136 14.70 0.13 16.24
N SER A 137 14.43 1.29 16.85
CA SER A 137 15.40 2.05 17.67
C SER A 137 15.65 1.47 19.06
N ALA A 138 14.87 0.48 19.49
CA ALA A 138 15.05 -0.14 20.79
C ALA A 138 16.19 -1.16 20.74
N ASP A 139 17.11 -1.08 21.70
CA ASP A 139 18.21 -2.03 21.82
C ASP A 139 17.70 -3.39 22.31
N THR A 140 18.22 -4.46 21.71
CA THR A 140 17.97 -5.83 22.18
C THR A 140 18.89 -6.10 23.35
N VAL A 141 18.33 -6.33 24.54
CA VAL A 141 19.12 -6.68 25.72
C VAL A 141 19.74 -8.06 25.52
N GLY A 142 21.04 -8.20 25.79
CA GLY A 142 21.74 -9.48 25.68
C GLY A 142 22.28 -9.82 24.29
N LEU A 143 22.31 -8.86 23.36
CA LEU A 143 23.05 -8.97 22.10
C LEU A 143 23.86 -7.69 21.83
N GLU A 144 25.00 -7.82 21.14
CA GLU A 144 25.77 -6.66 20.67
C GLU A 144 25.07 -5.91 19.51
N ARG A 145 24.16 -6.56 18.80
CA ARG A 145 23.41 -5.98 17.67
C ARG A 145 21.92 -6.30 17.79
N PRO A 146 21.00 -5.36 17.60
CA PRO A 146 19.60 -5.68 17.79
C PRO A 146 19.05 -6.49 16.60
N VAL A 147 18.12 -7.42 16.86
CA VAL A 147 17.54 -8.31 15.83
C VAL A 147 16.13 -7.84 15.47
N SER A 148 15.87 -7.61 14.18
CA SER A 148 14.53 -7.29 13.70
C SER A 148 14.31 -7.75 12.26
N MET A 149 13.05 -7.93 11.89
CA MET A 149 12.61 -8.23 10.53
C MET A 149 11.45 -7.29 10.17
N THR A 150 11.56 -6.62 9.03
CA THR A 150 10.47 -5.84 8.44
C THR A 150 10.00 -6.50 7.18
N SER A 151 8.69 -6.67 7.02
CA SER A 151 8.10 -7.09 5.76
C SER A 151 6.89 -6.25 5.41
N ALA A 152 6.69 -6.06 4.11
CA ALA A 152 5.46 -5.47 3.59
C ALA A 152 4.81 -6.47 2.64
N SER A 153 3.49 -6.39 2.57
CA SER A 153 2.67 -6.98 1.53
C SER A 153 1.68 -5.91 1.06
N PRO A 154 0.93 -6.14 -0.03
CA PRO A 154 -0.15 -5.23 -0.43
C PRO A 154 -1.21 -5.06 0.66
N LEU A 155 -1.32 -6.02 1.60
CA LEU A 155 -2.31 -6.06 2.66
C LEU A 155 -1.82 -5.47 3.98
N THR A 156 -0.55 -5.69 4.31
CA THR A 156 -0.02 -5.43 5.66
C THR A 156 1.40 -4.89 5.65
N LEU A 157 1.70 -4.04 6.61
CA LEU A 157 3.04 -3.66 7.02
C LEU A 157 3.35 -4.40 8.33
N HIS A 158 4.36 -5.25 8.33
CA HIS A 158 4.71 -6.09 9.45
C HIS A 158 6.13 -5.79 9.95
N LEU A 159 6.28 -5.72 11.27
CA LEU A 159 7.55 -5.61 11.94
C LEU A 159 7.60 -6.65 13.07
N TRP A 160 8.74 -7.32 13.14
CA TRP A 160 9.15 -8.16 14.25
C TRP A 160 10.46 -7.60 14.82
N SER A 161 10.58 -7.52 16.13
CA SER A 161 11.83 -7.17 16.81
C SER A 161 12.02 -7.98 18.08
N CYS A 162 13.29 -8.23 18.42
CA CYS A 162 13.66 -8.87 19.66
C CYS A 162 13.96 -7.82 20.73
N GLY A 163 13.23 -7.83 21.85
CA GLY A 163 13.51 -6.97 23.01
C GLY A 163 14.61 -7.54 23.91
N ARG A 164 14.70 -8.86 24.02
CA ARG A 164 15.71 -9.54 24.84
C ARG A 164 16.14 -10.84 24.20
N TRP A 165 17.44 -10.96 23.98
CA TRP A 165 18.11 -12.19 23.57
C TRP A 165 18.73 -12.88 24.78
N VAL A 166 18.74 -14.21 24.75
CA VAL A 166 19.46 -15.01 25.74
C VAL A 166 20.42 -15.93 25.00
N GLU A 167 21.71 -15.68 25.18
CA GLU A 167 22.78 -16.62 24.82
C GLU A 167 22.72 -17.81 25.80
N SER A 168 22.19 -18.96 25.38
CA SER A 168 22.28 -20.20 26.17
C SER A 168 22.79 -21.33 25.29
N HIS A 169 23.64 -22.21 25.85
CA HIS A 169 24.21 -23.34 25.10
C HIS A 169 23.17 -24.39 24.69
N ALA A 170 22.00 -24.42 25.34
CA ALA A 170 20.93 -25.36 25.04
C ALA A 170 19.91 -24.82 24.03
N ALA A 171 19.65 -23.50 24.04
CA ALA A 171 18.73 -22.84 23.11
C ALA A 171 18.98 -21.32 23.10
N PRO A 172 19.87 -20.80 22.24
CA PRO A 172 19.96 -19.36 22.03
C PRO A 172 18.68 -18.87 21.35
N GLY A 173 18.15 -17.73 21.78
CA GLY A 173 16.90 -17.25 21.21
C GLY A 173 16.35 -15.97 21.79
N CYS A 174 15.38 -15.43 21.08
CA CYS A 174 14.65 -14.24 21.51
C CYS A 174 13.57 -14.61 22.53
N GLN A 175 13.64 -14.02 23.72
CA GLN A 175 12.68 -14.23 24.81
C GLN A 175 11.55 -13.20 24.82
N ASP A 176 11.84 -11.96 24.42
CA ASP A 176 10.84 -10.90 24.33
C ASP A 176 10.58 -10.55 22.86
N ILE A 177 9.54 -11.16 22.29
CA ILE A 177 9.18 -10.98 20.89
C ILE A 177 8.15 -9.86 20.78
N GLN A 178 8.55 -8.75 20.18
CA GLN A 178 7.64 -7.67 19.86
C GLN A 178 7.22 -7.76 18.40
N ARG A 179 5.91 -7.69 18.16
CA ARG A 179 5.33 -7.71 16.81
C ARG A 179 4.37 -6.57 16.63
N SER A 180 4.41 -5.97 15.45
CA SER A 180 3.47 -4.92 15.07
C SER A 180 3.03 -5.15 13.64
N THR A 181 1.73 -5.11 13.42
CA THR A 181 1.13 -5.25 12.10
C THR A 181 0.15 -4.11 11.88
N PHE A 182 0.30 -3.40 10.76
CA PHE A 182 -0.64 -2.38 10.31
C PHE A 182 -1.21 -2.77 8.95
N PRO A 183 -2.45 -2.37 8.65
CA PRO A 183 -2.98 -2.54 7.30
C PRO A 183 -2.23 -1.63 6.32
N ASN A 184 -1.99 -2.13 5.10
CA ASN A 184 -1.38 -1.37 4.03
C ASN A 184 -2.48 -0.71 3.16
N PRO A 185 -2.52 0.64 3.08
CA PRO A 185 -3.51 1.36 2.27
C PRO A 185 -3.47 1.06 0.77
N THR A 186 -2.40 0.43 0.26
CA THR A 186 -2.33 0.00 -1.14
C THR A 186 -3.52 -0.90 -1.50
N LEU A 187 -3.86 -1.90 -0.67
CA LEU A 187 -5.03 -2.75 -0.93
C LEU A 187 -6.32 -1.93 -0.98
N TRP A 188 -6.49 -0.96 -0.08
CA TRP A 188 -7.69 -0.11 -0.04
C TRP A 188 -7.82 0.73 -1.31
N GLY A 189 -6.69 1.24 -1.82
CA GLY A 189 -6.62 1.91 -3.11
C GLY A 189 -7.03 0.99 -4.25
N LEU A 190 -6.52 -0.24 -4.30
CA LEU A 190 -6.86 -1.22 -5.33
C LEU A 190 -8.35 -1.59 -5.31
N VAL A 191 -8.92 -1.81 -4.12
CA VAL A 191 -10.36 -1.98 -3.94
C VAL A 191 -11.10 -0.74 -4.45
N GLY A 192 -10.61 0.46 -4.13
CA GLY A 192 -11.15 1.71 -4.66
C GLY A 192 -11.18 1.77 -6.18
N VAL A 193 -10.12 1.32 -6.85
CA VAL A 193 -10.04 1.22 -8.32
C VAL A 193 -11.09 0.24 -8.85
N LEU A 194 -11.19 -0.96 -8.27
CA LEU A 194 -12.16 -1.98 -8.65
C LEU A 194 -13.60 -1.49 -8.52
N VAL A 195 -13.94 -0.88 -7.38
CA VAL A 195 -15.30 -0.38 -7.13
C VAL A 195 -15.62 0.82 -8.05
N THR A 196 -14.64 1.68 -8.32
CA THR A 196 -14.79 2.78 -9.29
C THR A 196 -15.08 2.26 -10.70
N ALA A 197 -14.32 1.27 -11.15
CA ALA A 197 -14.54 0.61 -12.44
C ALA A 197 -15.92 -0.08 -12.49
N GLY A 198 -16.29 -0.83 -11.46
CA GLY A 198 -17.60 -1.46 -11.36
C GLY A 198 -18.75 -0.44 -11.43
N ALA A 199 -18.63 0.69 -10.75
CA ALA A 199 -19.63 1.76 -10.79
C ALA A 199 -19.78 2.41 -12.18
N GLY A 200 -18.70 2.44 -12.98
CA GLY A 200 -18.73 2.91 -14.36
C GLY A 200 -19.40 1.93 -15.34
N LEU A 201 -19.30 0.63 -15.07
CA LEU A 201 -19.95 -0.43 -15.87
C LEU A 201 -21.41 -0.68 -15.50
N TRP A 202 -21.82 -0.32 -14.29
CA TRP A 202 -23.16 -0.60 -13.79
C TRP A 202 -24.24 0.03 -14.68
N ARG A 203 -25.20 -0.79 -15.15
CA ARG A 203 -26.41 -0.33 -15.83
C ARG A 203 -27.60 -0.61 -14.93
N PRO A 204 -28.32 0.42 -14.44
CA PRO A 204 -29.54 0.16 -13.70
C PRO A 204 -30.54 -0.55 -14.61
N SER A 205 -31.03 -1.71 -14.17
CA SER A 205 -32.09 -2.47 -14.84
C SER A 205 -33.29 -1.55 -15.01
N GLY A 206 -33.79 -1.38 -16.25
CA GLY A 206 -34.71 -0.32 -16.66
C GLY A 206 -36.10 -0.33 -16.03
N ARG A 207 -36.21 -0.03 -14.73
CA ARG A 207 -37.49 0.26 -14.07
C ARG A 207 -37.69 1.69 -13.61
N ASP A 208 -36.65 2.53 -13.62
CA ASP A 208 -36.74 3.94 -13.21
C ASP A 208 -36.10 4.88 -14.25
N ALA A 209 -36.65 4.90 -15.47
CA ALA A 209 -36.35 5.91 -16.50
C ALA A 209 -37.63 6.59 -16.94
#